data_AF-A0A447UVK5-F1
#
_entry.id   AF-A0A447UVK5-F1
#
_cell.length_a   1.000
_cell.length_b   1.000
_cell.length_c   1.000
_cell.angle_alpha   90.00
_cell.angle_beta   90.00
_cell.angle_gamma   90.00
#
_symmetry.space_group_name_H-M   'P 1'
#
loop_
_entity.id
_entity.type
_entity.pdbx_description
1 polymer ?
#
loop_
_entity_poly.entity_id
_entity_poly.type
_entity_poly.pdbx_seq_one_letter_code
_entity_poly.pdbx_strand_id
1 'polypeptide(L)'
;MNPARCSCVWRKAICVSVIFEHFYYRREPDKVRQLADFAIRHYWPQFQAEEDKYALWFRDVVARTARLIADWQTVGFAHGVMNTDNMSVLGLTIDYGPFGFLDDYQPGFICNHSDHQGRYSFDNQPAVGLWNLQRLAQTLSPFMPVDTLNDALDGYQLALLTHYGQRMRQKLGFFTEQKEDNALLNELFCPDGARRQRL
;
A
#
# COMPACT_ATOMS: atom_id res chain seq x y z
N MET A 1 -5.70 -18.37 -34.09
CA MET A 1 -5.60 -18.16 -32.63
C MET A 1 -5.99 -19.44 -31.94
N ASN A 2 -5.11 -20.02 -31.12
CA ASN A 2 -5.48 -21.18 -30.31
C ASN A 2 -6.29 -20.65 -29.11
N PRO A 3 -7.52 -21.13 -28.85
CA PRO A 3 -8.30 -20.64 -27.71
C PRO A 3 -7.54 -20.90 -26.40
N ALA A 4 -7.59 -19.92 -25.49
CA ALA A 4 -7.02 -20.05 -24.17
C ALA A 4 -7.68 -21.24 -23.43
N ARG A 5 -6.88 -22.02 -22.71
CA ARG A 5 -7.37 -23.13 -21.90
C ARG A 5 -7.66 -22.65 -20.49
N CYS A 6 -8.72 -23.17 -19.89
CA CYS A 6 -9.02 -22.92 -18.48
C CYS A 6 -7.90 -23.49 -17.61
N SER A 7 -7.48 -22.73 -16.60
CA SER A 7 -6.53 -23.16 -15.58
C SER A 7 -7.01 -22.65 -14.21
N CYS A 8 -6.68 -23.40 -13.15
CA CYS A 8 -7.06 -23.06 -11.78
C CYS A 8 -5.81 -22.96 -10.91
N VAL A 9 -5.75 -21.93 -10.07
CA VAL A 9 -4.68 -21.74 -9.07
C VAL A 9 -5.32 -21.65 -7.70
N TRP A 10 -4.91 -22.54 -6.78
CA TRP A 10 -5.36 -22.51 -5.39
C TRP A 10 -4.62 -21.41 -4.62
N ARG A 11 -5.35 -20.41 -4.13
CA ARG A 11 -4.78 -19.32 -3.31
C ARG A 11 -5.04 -19.58 -1.83
N LYS A 12 -4.03 -19.36 -0.99
CA LYS A 12 -4.15 -19.29 0.49
C LYS A 12 -3.88 -17.85 0.92
N ALA A 13 -4.90 -17.02 0.96
CA ALA A 13 -4.83 -15.67 1.51
C ALA A 13 -6.23 -15.16 1.85
N ILE A 14 -6.30 -14.23 2.80
CA ILE A 14 -7.56 -13.63 3.25
C ILE A 14 -7.58 -12.18 2.77
N CYS A 15 -8.58 -11.87 1.94
CA CYS A 15 -8.88 -10.51 1.49
C CYS A 15 -9.99 -9.94 2.37
N VAL A 16 -9.84 -8.72 2.88
CA VAL A 16 -10.77 -8.17 3.87
C VAL A 16 -11.30 -6.78 3.51
N SER A 17 -10.57 -5.97 2.71
CA SER A 17 -10.93 -4.55 2.51
C SER A 17 -12.28 -4.33 1.83
N VAL A 18 -12.58 -5.06 0.74
CA VAL A 18 -13.89 -4.92 0.05
C VAL A 18 -15.07 -5.31 0.93
N ILE A 19 -14.85 -6.22 1.88
CA ILE A 19 -15.92 -6.72 2.76
C ILE A 19 -16.33 -5.61 3.75
N PHE A 20 -15.39 -4.77 4.20
CA PHE A 20 -15.69 -3.58 5.00
C PHE A 20 -16.58 -2.59 4.23
N GLU A 21 -16.18 -2.23 3.01
CA GLU A 21 -16.95 -1.30 2.16
C GLU A 21 -18.34 -1.86 1.83
N HIS A 22 -18.43 -3.16 1.52
CA HIS A 22 -19.70 -3.82 1.23
C HIS A 22 -20.72 -3.65 2.36
N PHE A 23 -20.34 -3.93 3.61
CA PHE A 23 -21.25 -3.79 4.75
C PHE A 23 -21.52 -2.33 5.12
N TYR A 24 -20.52 -1.44 4.95
CA TYR A 24 -20.70 -0.02 5.19
C TYR A 24 -21.73 0.60 4.24
N TYR A 25 -21.62 0.36 2.92
CA TYR A 25 -22.56 0.90 1.93
C TYR A 25 -23.95 0.27 2.01
N ARG A 26 -24.08 -0.92 2.59
CA ARG A 26 -25.37 -1.54 2.94
C ARG A 26 -25.99 -1.00 4.23
N ARG A 27 -25.33 -0.05 4.91
CA ARG A 27 -25.73 0.51 6.20
C ARG A 27 -25.82 -0.55 7.30
N GLU A 28 -24.88 -1.49 7.32
CA GLU A 28 -24.77 -2.56 8.32
C GLU A 28 -23.50 -2.35 9.20
N PRO A 29 -23.40 -1.26 10.00
CA PRO A 29 -22.19 -0.92 10.74
C PRO A 29 -21.79 -1.97 11.78
N ASP A 30 -22.75 -2.71 12.32
CA ASP A 30 -22.47 -3.82 13.25
C ASP A 30 -21.66 -4.93 12.59
N LYS A 31 -21.90 -5.22 11.31
CA LYS A 31 -21.13 -6.22 10.55
C LYS A 31 -19.72 -5.74 10.24
N VAL A 32 -19.55 -4.44 9.97
CA VAL A 32 -18.23 -3.81 9.83
C VAL A 32 -17.42 -4.00 11.12
N ARG A 33 -18.04 -3.74 12.27
CA ARG A 33 -17.41 -3.95 13.59
C ARG A 33 -17.09 -5.42 13.84
N GLN A 34 -18.01 -6.34 13.55
CA GLN A 34 -17.78 -7.79 13.69
C GLN A 34 -16.60 -8.26 12.82
N LEU A 35 -16.46 -7.71 11.61
CA LEU A 35 -15.34 -8.03 10.73
C LEU A 35 -14.01 -7.50 11.30
N ALA A 36 -14.00 -6.29 11.85
CA ALA A 36 -12.84 -5.76 12.56
C ALA A 36 -12.48 -6.63 13.78
N ASP A 37 -13.47 -7.03 14.59
CA ASP A 37 -13.26 -7.91 15.73
C ASP A 37 -12.71 -9.28 15.31
N PHE A 38 -13.21 -9.85 14.21
CA PHE A 38 -12.70 -11.09 13.64
C PHE A 38 -11.24 -10.93 13.18
N ALA A 39 -10.95 -9.85 12.44
CA ALA A 39 -9.59 -9.58 11.97
C ALA A 39 -8.61 -9.42 13.14
N ILE A 40 -8.99 -8.64 14.16
CA ILE A 40 -8.16 -8.43 15.35
C ILE A 40 -7.92 -9.75 16.09
N ARG A 41 -8.98 -10.53 16.35
CA ARG A 41 -8.86 -11.81 17.07
C ARG A 41 -7.89 -12.78 16.40
N HIS A 42 -7.88 -12.84 15.07
CA HIS A 42 -7.12 -13.87 14.34
C HIS A 42 -5.74 -13.40 13.86
N TYR A 43 -5.56 -12.12 13.55
CA TYR A 43 -4.32 -11.60 12.96
C TYR A 43 -3.60 -10.55 13.83
N TRP A 44 -4.29 -9.98 14.81
CA TRP A 44 -3.71 -9.07 15.81
C TRP A 44 -4.10 -9.47 17.25
N PRO A 45 -3.86 -10.74 17.66
CA PRO A 45 -4.25 -11.20 18.99
C PRO A 45 -3.63 -10.35 20.10
N GLN A 46 -2.47 -9.73 19.85
CA GLN A 46 -1.80 -8.81 20.78
C GLN A 46 -2.61 -7.55 21.11
N PHE A 47 -3.54 -7.11 20.26
CA PHE A 47 -4.38 -5.94 20.53
C PHE A 47 -5.72 -6.31 21.18
N GLN A 48 -6.04 -7.60 21.30
CA GLN A 48 -7.38 -8.03 21.70
C GLN A 48 -7.78 -7.58 23.11
N ALA A 49 -6.80 -7.44 24.01
CA ALA A 49 -7.00 -7.02 25.40
C ALA A 49 -6.88 -5.50 25.59
N GLU A 50 -6.51 -4.75 24.55
CA GLU A 50 -6.28 -3.31 24.64
C GLU A 50 -7.61 -2.53 24.57
N GLU A 51 -7.74 -1.46 25.34
CA GLU A 51 -8.93 -0.61 25.33
C GLU A 51 -9.10 0.11 23.98
N ASP A 52 -8.00 0.52 23.37
CA ASP A 52 -7.92 1.21 22.09
C ASP A 52 -7.62 0.27 20.91
N LYS A 53 -7.97 -1.03 21.03
CA LYS A 53 -7.66 -2.08 20.06
C LYS A 53 -7.89 -1.73 18.58
N TYR A 54 -8.97 -1.00 18.27
CA TYR A 54 -9.30 -0.62 16.89
C TYR A 54 -8.36 0.46 16.35
N ALA A 55 -7.92 1.39 17.21
CA ALA A 55 -6.96 2.42 16.86
C ALA A 55 -5.58 1.80 16.60
N LEU A 56 -5.13 0.92 17.50
CA LEU A 56 -3.87 0.17 17.34
C LEU A 56 -3.88 -0.69 16.08
N TRP A 57 -4.97 -1.42 15.86
CA TRP A 57 -5.17 -2.24 14.67
C TRP A 57 -5.11 -1.40 13.39
N PHE A 58 -5.91 -0.34 13.28
CA PHE A 58 -5.95 0.47 12.07
C PHE A 58 -4.61 1.17 11.80
N ARG A 59 -3.92 1.65 12.84
CA ARG A 59 -2.55 2.18 12.71
C ARG A 59 -1.57 1.13 12.16
N ASP A 60 -1.66 -0.12 12.62
CA ASP A 60 -0.82 -1.20 12.08
C ASP A 60 -1.18 -1.56 10.63
N VAL A 61 -2.47 -1.52 10.26
CA VAL A 61 -2.92 -1.69 8.86
C VAL A 61 -2.33 -0.61 7.94
N VAL A 62 -2.37 0.65 8.37
CA VAL A 62 -1.74 1.78 7.66
C VAL A 62 -0.24 1.53 7.50
N ALA A 63 0.46 1.19 8.59
CA ALA A 63 1.89 0.94 8.57
C ALA A 63 2.28 -0.24 7.67
N ARG A 64 1.51 -1.33 7.69
CA ARG A 64 1.73 -2.50 6.81
C ARG A 64 1.56 -2.15 5.34
N THR A 65 0.54 -1.37 5.01
CA THR A 65 0.29 -0.92 3.63
C THR A 65 1.41 0.01 3.15
N ALA A 66 1.85 0.93 4.01
CA ALA A 66 2.98 1.81 3.71
C ALA A 66 4.27 1.04 3.44
N ARG A 67 4.60 0.04 4.29
CA ARG A 67 5.77 -0.83 4.12
C ARG A 67 5.68 -1.66 2.84
N LEU A 68 4.50 -2.23 2.55
CA LEU A 68 4.27 -3.01 1.34
C LEU A 68 4.55 -2.18 0.08
N ILE A 69 3.99 -0.97 0.02
CA ILE A 69 4.19 -0.09 -1.13
C ILE A 69 5.64 0.38 -1.21
N ALA A 70 6.27 0.71 -0.09
CA ALA A 70 7.70 1.02 -0.07
C ALA A 70 8.55 -0.14 -0.60
N ASP A 71 8.25 -1.39 -0.22
CA ASP A 71 8.91 -2.58 -0.77
C ASP A 71 8.70 -2.65 -2.30
N TRP A 72 7.47 -2.45 -2.81
CA TRP A 72 7.20 -2.41 -4.25
C TRP A 72 8.03 -1.34 -4.98
N GLN A 73 8.10 -0.11 -4.44
CA GLN A 73 8.90 0.95 -5.04
C GLN A 73 10.38 0.56 -5.09
N THR A 74 10.92 -0.11 -4.07
CA THR A 74 12.35 -0.46 -3.99
C THR A 74 12.76 -1.59 -4.93
N VAL A 75 11.82 -2.41 -5.38
CA VAL A 75 12.07 -3.51 -6.34
C VAL A 75 11.55 -3.21 -7.74
N GLY A 76 10.97 -2.03 -7.96
CA GLY A 76 10.40 -1.66 -9.26
C GLY A 76 9.14 -2.45 -9.62
N PHE A 77 8.34 -2.86 -8.64
CA PHE A 77 7.10 -3.61 -8.90
C PHE A 77 5.93 -2.64 -9.11
N ALA A 78 5.23 -2.77 -10.25
CA ALA A 78 3.99 -2.09 -10.58
C ALA A 78 2.81 -3.08 -10.59
N HIS A 79 1.84 -2.88 -9.71
CA HIS A 79 0.70 -3.78 -9.53
C HIS A 79 -0.33 -3.69 -10.67
N GLY A 80 -0.56 -2.48 -11.19
CA GLY A 80 -1.45 -2.22 -12.33
C GLY A 80 -2.96 -2.22 -12.05
N VAL A 81 -3.41 -2.71 -10.88
CA VAL A 81 -4.83 -2.72 -10.47
C VAL A 81 -4.94 -2.58 -8.95
N MET A 82 -4.69 -1.38 -8.43
CA MET A 82 -4.80 -1.07 -6.99
C MET A 82 -6.21 -0.60 -6.62
N ASN A 83 -7.24 -1.33 -7.04
CA ASN A 83 -8.60 -1.12 -6.55
C ASN A 83 -8.68 -1.51 -5.06
N THR A 84 -9.68 -1.02 -4.32
CA THR A 84 -9.80 -1.28 -2.89
C THR A 84 -10.04 -2.75 -2.56
N ASP A 85 -10.65 -3.52 -3.47
CA ASP A 85 -10.82 -4.97 -3.37
C ASP A 85 -9.53 -5.77 -3.56
N ASN A 86 -8.50 -5.17 -4.16
CA ASN A 86 -7.16 -5.73 -4.29
C ASN A 86 -6.21 -5.26 -3.18
N MET A 87 -6.71 -4.56 -2.16
CA MET A 87 -5.92 -4.19 -0.99
C MET A 87 -6.14 -5.17 0.15
N SER A 88 -5.09 -5.86 0.59
CA SER A 88 -5.16 -6.71 1.78
C SER A 88 -4.95 -5.88 3.06
N VAL A 89 -5.87 -6.00 4.02
CA VAL A 89 -5.75 -5.41 5.37
C VAL A 89 -4.52 -5.96 6.11
N LEU A 90 -4.00 -7.13 5.71
CA LEU A 90 -2.79 -7.73 6.27
C LEU A 90 -1.49 -7.16 5.68
N GLY A 91 -1.58 -6.28 4.67
CA GLY A 91 -0.42 -5.75 3.96
C GLY A 91 0.24 -6.77 3.03
N LEU A 92 -0.56 -7.61 2.37
CA LEU A 92 -0.08 -8.60 1.40
C LEU A 92 -0.34 -8.14 -0.03
N THR A 93 0.59 -8.41 -0.94
CA THR A 93 0.34 -8.33 -2.38
C THR A 93 -0.63 -9.44 -2.78
N ILE A 94 -1.76 -9.06 -3.35
CA ILE A 94 -2.80 -9.97 -3.80
C ILE A 94 -3.20 -9.63 -5.22
N ASP A 95 -3.93 -10.54 -5.86
CA ASP A 95 -4.51 -10.35 -7.18
C ASP A 95 -3.56 -9.88 -8.31
N TYR A 96 -2.57 -10.75 -8.56
CA TYR A 96 -1.67 -10.66 -9.70
C TYR A 96 -2.44 -10.80 -11.02
N GLY A 97 -2.75 -9.67 -11.65
CA GLY A 97 -3.30 -9.57 -13.00
C GLY A 97 -2.26 -8.94 -13.95
N PRO A 98 -2.46 -7.70 -14.43
CA PRO A 98 -1.51 -7.01 -15.28
C PRO A 98 -0.41 -6.33 -14.46
N PHE A 99 0.36 -7.11 -13.69
CA PHE A 99 1.51 -6.59 -12.96
C PHE A 99 2.76 -6.54 -13.87
N GLY A 100 3.73 -5.72 -13.50
CA GLY A 100 5.02 -5.65 -14.19
C GLY A 100 6.15 -5.28 -13.24
N PHE A 101 7.36 -5.75 -13.53
CA PHE A 101 8.57 -5.22 -12.94
C PHE A 101 9.21 -4.24 -13.93
N LEU A 102 9.82 -3.18 -13.42
CA LEU A 102 10.59 -2.25 -14.25
C LEU A 102 11.81 -2.97 -14.83
N ASP A 103 11.91 -3.00 -16.15
CA ASP A 103 13.13 -3.37 -16.86
C ASP A 103 14.06 -2.14 -16.94
N ASP A 104 13.61 -1.10 -17.64
CA ASP A 104 14.21 0.24 -17.60
C ASP A 104 13.54 1.09 -16.52
N TYR A 105 14.33 1.94 -15.87
CA TYR A 105 13.78 2.85 -14.86
C TYR A 105 12.91 3.93 -15.51
N GLN A 106 11.59 3.74 -15.41
CA GLN A 106 10.58 4.69 -15.88
C GLN A 106 9.58 4.98 -14.75
N PRO A 107 9.67 6.13 -14.04
CA PRO A 107 8.79 6.44 -12.92
C PRO A 107 7.29 6.38 -13.27
N GLY A 108 6.92 6.91 -14.44
CA GLY A 108 5.53 6.88 -14.94
C GLY A 108 5.13 5.60 -15.66
N PHE A 109 5.81 4.47 -15.41
CA PHE A 109 5.51 3.18 -16.06
C PHE A 109 4.08 2.71 -15.72
N ILE A 110 3.33 2.33 -16.75
CA ILE A 110 1.97 1.78 -16.65
C ILE A 110 2.00 0.35 -17.19
N CYS A 111 1.90 -0.64 -16.29
CA CYS A 111 1.89 -2.05 -16.65
C CYS A 111 0.53 -2.55 -17.19
N ASN A 112 -0.56 -1.85 -16.86
CA ASN A 112 -1.91 -2.22 -17.29
C ASN A 112 -2.35 -1.46 -18.54
N HIS A 113 -2.49 -2.16 -19.67
CA HIS A 113 -2.93 -1.55 -20.94
C HIS A 113 -4.33 -0.93 -20.91
N SER A 114 -5.18 -1.32 -19.94
CA SER A 114 -6.51 -0.73 -19.75
C SER A 114 -6.48 0.53 -18.88
N ASP A 115 -5.35 0.87 -18.24
CA ASP A 115 -5.19 2.09 -17.46
C ASP A 115 -4.73 3.26 -18.33
N HIS A 116 -5.63 3.77 -19.15
CA HIS A 116 -5.34 4.88 -20.08
C HIS A 116 -5.01 6.20 -19.39
N GLN A 117 -5.39 6.36 -18.12
CA GLN A 117 -5.15 7.58 -17.34
C GLN A 117 -3.89 7.50 -16.47
N GLY A 118 -3.23 6.34 -16.40
CA GLY A 118 -2.07 6.12 -15.54
C GLY A 118 -2.42 6.22 -14.05
N ARG A 119 -3.65 5.87 -13.66
CA ARG A 119 -4.09 5.90 -12.26
C ARG A 119 -3.20 5.01 -11.38
N TYR A 120 -2.74 3.89 -11.92
CA TYR A 120 -1.92 2.87 -11.25
C TYR A 120 -0.50 2.83 -11.80
N SER A 121 0.01 3.95 -12.34
CA SER A 121 1.43 4.07 -12.70
C SER A 121 2.32 3.82 -11.49
N PHE A 122 3.55 3.36 -11.76
CA PHE A 122 4.51 2.99 -10.71
C PHE A 122 4.75 4.11 -9.68
N ASP A 123 4.88 5.36 -10.11
CA ASP A 123 5.03 6.54 -9.25
C ASP A 123 3.76 6.94 -8.48
N ASN A 124 2.57 6.57 -8.98
CA ASN A 124 1.29 6.87 -8.33
C ASN A 124 0.90 5.86 -7.23
N GLN A 125 1.52 4.67 -7.18
CA GLN A 125 1.18 3.63 -6.19
C GLN A 125 1.20 4.14 -4.73
N PRO A 126 2.17 4.96 -4.27
CA PRO A 126 2.15 5.58 -2.95
C PRO A 126 0.90 6.41 -2.66
N ALA A 127 0.46 7.25 -3.60
CA ALA A 127 -0.72 8.09 -3.43
C ALA A 127 -2.01 7.27 -3.44
N VAL A 128 -2.10 6.29 -4.34
CA VAL A 128 -3.25 5.37 -4.42
C VAL A 128 -3.38 4.53 -3.16
N GLY A 129 -2.27 4.07 -2.58
CA GLY A 129 -2.27 3.35 -1.31
C GLY A 129 -2.90 4.14 -0.17
N LEU A 130 -2.54 5.43 -0.03
CA LEU A 130 -3.16 6.32 0.94
C LEU A 130 -4.65 6.52 0.66
N TRP A 131 -5.02 6.73 -0.60
CA TRP A 131 -6.42 6.90 -0.98
C TRP A 131 -7.26 5.67 -0.64
N ASN A 132 -6.74 4.46 -0.85
CA ASN A 132 -7.41 3.22 -0.46
C ASN A 132 -7.56 3.10 1.06
N LEU A 133 -6.54 3.49 1.83
CA LEU A 133 -6.64 3.54 3.31
C LEU A 133 -7.68 4.55 3.78
N GLN A 134 -7.85 5.68 3.10
CA GLN A 134 -8.91 6.65 3.39
C GLN A 134 -10.31 6.05 3.13
N ARG A 135 -10.48 5.25 2.06
CA ARG A 135 -11.72 4.51 1.82
C ARG A 135 -12.01 3.52 2.95
N LEU A 136 -11.01 2.76 3.39
CA LEU A 136 -11.13 1.87 4.53
C LEU A 136 -11.49 2.64 5.81
N ALA A 137 -10.80 3.75 6.11
CA ALA A 137 -11.08 4.59 7.27
C ALA A 137 -12.53 5.08 7.32
N GLN A 138 -13.08 5.46 6.16
CA GLN A 138 -14.48 5.87 6.05
C GLN A 138 -15.42 4.78 6.56
N THR A 139 -15.14 3.51 6.26
CA THR A 139 -15.96 2.38 6.73
C THR A 139 -15.95 2.21 8.25
N LEU A 140 -14.86 2.62 8.91
CA LEU A 140 -14.64 2.48 10.35
C LEU A 140 -15.22 3.65 11.17
N SER A 141 -15.51 4.78 10.52
CA SER A 141 -16.10 5.97 11.16
C SER A 141 -17.37 5.75 12.01
N PRO A 142 -18.23 4.73 11.80
CA PRO A 142 -19.39 4.51 12.67
C PRO A 142 -19.04 4.12 14.12
N PHE A 143 -17.83 3.62 14.37
CA PHE A 143 -17.41 3.15 15.70
C PHE A 143 -16.00 3.59 16.11
N MET A 144 -15.33 4.39 15.29
CA MET A 144 -14.04 5.02 15.61
C MET A 144 -14.15 6.55 15.44
N PRO A 145 -13.60 7.34 16.38
CA PRO A 145 -13.53 8.79 16.23
C PRO A 145 -12.75 9.20 14.98
N VAL A 146 -13.21 10.27 14.32
CA VAL A 146 -12.57 10.79 13.11
C VAL A 146 -11.13 11.23 13.36
N ASP A 147 -10.86 11.88 14.50
CA ASP A 147 -9.50 12.30 14.87
C ASP A 147 -8.55 11.11 14.98
N THR A 148 -8.99 10.01 15.59
CA THR A 148 -8.20 8.77 15.68
C THR A 148 -7.92 8.15 14.31
N LEU A 149 -8.86 8.23 13.38
CA LEU A 149 -8.67 7.75 12.00
C LEU A 149 -7.67 8.62 11.25
N ASN A 150 -7.77 9.96 11.38
CA ASN A 150 -6.85 10.90 10.76
C ASN A 150 -5.42 10.74 11.33
N ASP A 151 -5.28 10.63 12.65
CA ASP A 151 -3.99 10.41 13.32
C ASP A 151 -3.29 9.13 12.80
N ALA A 152 -4.06 8.07 12.53
CA ALA A 152 -3.52 6.85 11.94
C ALA A 152 -3.09 7.06 10.48
N LEU A 153 -3.90 7.76 9.68
CA LEU A 153 -3.60 8.06 8.27
C LEU A 153 -2.39 8.98 8.11
N ASP A 154 -2.20 9.96 9.00
CA ASP A 154 -1.05 10.86 9.00
C ASP A 154 0.28 10.12 9.22
N GLY A 155 0.24 8.98 9.90
CA GLY A 155 1.38 8.08 10.06
C GLY A 155 1.85 7.38 8.76
N TYR A 156 1.02 7.38 7.71
CA TYR A 156 1.33 6.68 6.45
C TYR A 156 2.60 7.19 5.76
N GLN A 157 2.70 8.51 5.58
CA GLN A 157 3.81 9.11 4.83
C GLN A 157 5.15 8.86 5.53
N LEU A 158 5.18 9.02 6.85
CA LEU A 158 6.37 8.74 7.64
C LEU A 158 6.76 7.26 7.53
N ALA A 159 5.82 6.34 7.74
CA ALA A 159 6.09 4.90 7.64
C ALA A 159 6.61 4.49 6.26
N LEU A 160 6.02 5.04 5.19
CA LEU A 160 6.41 4.78 3.80
C LEU A 160 7.84 5.27 3.55
N LEU A 161 8.13 6.54 3.84
CA LEU A 161 9.42 7.15 3.56
C LEU A 161 10.54 6.55 4.41
N THR A 162 10.27 6.24 5.68
CA THR A 162 11.23 5.55 6.55
C THR A 162 11.58 4.18 6.01
N HIS A 163 10.58 3.35 5.67
CA HIS A 163 10.84 2.00 5.15
C HIS A 163 11.52 2.04 3.78
N TYR A 164 11.07 2.92 2.89
CA TYR A 164 11.69 3.14 1.57
C TYR A 164 13.16 3.55 1.71
N GLY A 165 13.45 4.54 2.54
CA GLY A 165 14.82 5.01 2.78
C GLY A 165 15.73 3.92 3.34
N GLN A 166 15.25 3.15 4.33
CA GLN A 166 15.99 2.01 4.89
C GLN A 166 16.31 0.96 3.82
N ARG A 167 15.33 0.59 3.00
CA ARG A 167 15.52 -0.38 1.90
C ARG A 167 16.47 0.13 0.83
N MET A 168 16.34 1.39 0.43
CA MET A 168 17.20 1.99 -0.58
C MET A 168 18.65 2.09 -0.10
N ARG A 169 18.88 2.47 1.17
CA ARG A 169 20.23 2.44 1.77
C ARG A 169 20.84 1.05 1.74
N GLN A 170 20.08 0.02 2.11
CA GLN A 170 20.53 -1.38 2.04
C GLN A 170 20.92 -1.77 0.60
N LYS A 171 20.15 -1.34 -0.41
CA LYS A 171 20.45 -1.60 -1.83
C LYS A 171 21.70 -0.87 -2.31
N LEU A 172 21.99 0.33 -1.79
CA LEU A 172 23.18 1.12 -2.12
C LEU A 172 24.41 0.74 -1.29
N GLY A 173 24.27 -0.11 -0.26
CA GLY A 173 25.36 -0.46 0.64
C GLY A 173 25.70 0.62 1.67
N PHE A 174 24.75 1.50 2.01
CA PHE A 174 24.92 2.51 3.07
C PHE A 174 24.62 1.88 4.43
N PHE A 175 25.65 1.75 5.28
CA PHE A 175 25.55 1.14 6.61
C PHE A 175 25.23 2.12 7.74
N THR A 176 25.23 3.43 7.45
CA THR A 176 24.93 4.52 8.40
C THR A 176 23.95 5.49 7.77
N GLU A 177 23.06 6.09 8.56
CA GLU A 177 22.16 7.14 8.08
C GLU A 177 22.88 8.49 8.03
N GLN A 178 22.88 9.13 6.86
CA GLN A 178 23.41 10.48 6.67
C GLN A 178 22.32 11.39 6.09
N LYS A 179 22.46 12.70 6.29
CA LYS A 179 21.46 13.67 5.82
C LYS A 179 21.43 13.75 4.29
N GLU A 180 22.56 13.46 3.66
CA GLU A 180 22.79 13.56 2.22
C GLU A 180 22.29 12.33 1.43
N ASP A 181 21.90 11.24 2.09
CA ASP A 181 21.49 9.98 1.42
C ASP A 181 20.36 10.18 0.40
N ASN A 182 19.39 11.03 0.72
CA ASN A 182 18.26 11.34 -0.16
C ASN A 182 18.70 12.13 -1.41
N ALA A 183 19.72 12.99 -1.28
CA ALA A 183 20.25 13.73 -2.43
C ALA A 183 20.94 12.77 -3.40
N LEU A 184 21.76 11.85 -2.88
CA LEU A 184 22.42 10.81 -3.69
C LEU A 184 21.41 9.89 -4.40
N LEU A 185 20.32 9.52 -3.72
CA LEU A 185 19.23 8.75 -4.33
C LEU A 185 18.57 9.51 -5.47
N ASN A 186 18.28 10.80 -5.29
CA ASN A 186 17.68 11.62 -6.32
C ASN A 186 18.61 11.80 -7.53
N GLU A 187 19.91 11.97 -7.31
CA GLU A 187 20.90 12.06 -8.39
C GLU A 187 21.00 10.75 -9.18
N LEU A 188 20.94 9.60 -8.50
CA LEU A 188 20.96 8.28 -9.15
C LEU A 188 19.74 8.08 -10.06
N PHE A 189 18.54 8.45 -9.59
CA PHE A 189 17.30 8.27 -10.34
C PHE A 189 17.02 9.39 -11.34
N CYS A 190 17.70 10.53 -11.24
CA CYS A 190 17.62 11.64 -12.17
C CYS A 190 19.02 12.15 -12.56
N PRO A 191 19.76 11.40 -13.40
CA PRO A 191 21.13 11.75 -13.78
C PRO A 191 21.24 13.10 -14.53
N ASP A 192 20.13 13.58 -15.12
CA ASP A 192 20.08 14.80 -15.91
C ASP A 192 19.87 16.08 -15.09
N GLY A 193 19.52 15.97 -13.80
CA GLY A 193 19.39 17.13 -12.91
C GLY A 193 20.70 17.90 -12.72
N ALA A 194 21.84 17.20 -12.74
CA ALA A 194 23.18 17.78 -12.59
C ALA A 194 23.78 18.36 -13.88
N ARG A 195 23.23 18.03 -15.07
CA ARG A 195 23.73 18.56 -16.36
C ARG A 195 23.10 19.89 -16.78
N ARG A 196 21.96 20.27 -16.20
CA ARG A 196 21.25 21.51 -16.58
C ARG A 196 21.75 22.79 -15.88
N GLN A 197 22.69 22.70 -14.92
CA GLN A 197 23.31 23.86 -14.30
C GLN A 197 24.65 24.29 -14.95
N ARG A 198 25.02 23.71 -16.10
CA ARG A 198 26.22 24.10 -16.88
C ARG A 198 25.88 24.48 -18.32
N LEU A 199 24.87 25.31 -18.53
CA LEU A 199 24.65 26.07 -19.76
C LEU A 199 24.17 27.47 -19.41
#